data_AF-A0A835EZE1-F1
#
_entry.id   AF-A0A835EZE1-F1
#
_cell.length_a   1.000
_cell.length_b   1.000
_cell.length_c   1.000
_cell.angle_alpha   90.00
_cell.angle_beta   90.00
_cell.angle_gamma   90.00
#
_symmetry.space_group_name_H-M   'P 1'
#
loop_
_entity.id
_entity.type
_entity.pdbx_description
1 polymer ?
#
loop_
_entity_poly.entity_id
_entity_poly.type
_entity_poly.pdbx_seq_one_letter_code
_entity_poly.pdbx_strand_id
1 'polypeptide(L)'
;MPETSAELWVIAIGTTLFVAVVLATKRSWCDQPPAPERQRRNLTPEQSQRAALAALASLEPPVAAARPAAAVLPRFPYAQGRASETLVCAICLEALRDGELCSEVPGCRHVFHGDCVGAWTTRNGSCPLCREKIVKGLGGAAIAVADDMVLVIGKSLLV
;
A
#
# COMPACT_ATOMS: atom_id res chain seq x y z
N MET A 1 -5.09 61.76 35.42
CA MET A 1 -3.94 62.00 34.50
C MET A 1 -3.22 60.68 34.39
N PRO A 2 -3.18 60.04 33.20
CA PRO A 2 -2.93 58.62 33.08
C PRO A 2 -1.44 58.28 33.20
N GLU A 3 -1.18 57.16 33.86
CA GLU A 3 0.13 56.70 34.35
C GLU A 3 0.87 55.90 33.27
N THR A 4 0.89 56.46 32.05
CA THR A 4 1.30 55.77 30.82
C THR A 4 2.79 55.47 30.74
N SER A 5 3.61 55.98 31.66
CA SER A 5 5.03 55.65 31.70
C SER A 5 5.25 54.21 32.11
N ALA A 6 4.55 53.71 33.14
CA ALA A 6 4.73 52.36 33.66
C ALA A 6 4.23 51.28 32.68
N GLU A 7 3.12 51.53 31.99
CA GLU A 7 2.53 50.58 31.04
C GLU A 7 3.41 50.36 29.80
N LEU A 8 4.08 51.42 29.33
CA LEU A 8 5.01 51.34 28.20
C LEU A 8 6.25 50.49 28.52
N TRP A 9 6.76 50.56 29.76
CA TRP A 9 7.89 49.73 30.18
C TRP A 9 7.53 48.24 30.27
N VAL A 10 6.34 47.90 30.75
CA VAL A 10 5.87 46.50 30.83
C VAL A 10 5.75 45.88 29.44
N ILE A 11 5.18 46.62 28.49
CA ILE A 11 5.04 46.17 27.09
C ILE A 11 6.44 46.01 26.46
N ALA A 12 7.33 46.98 26.62
CA ALA A 12 8.67 46.94 26.06
C ALA A 12 9.52 45.77 26.60
N ILE A 13 9.45 45.49 27.90
CA ILE A 13 10.13 44.34 28.52
C ILE A 13 9.54 43.04 27.98
N GLY A 14 8.21 42.92 27.92
CA GLY A 14 7.53 41.74 27.39
C GLY A 14 7.92 41.42 25.95
N THR A 15 7.91 42.43 25.07
CA THR A 15 8.29 42.24 23.66
C THR A 15 9.76 41.88 23.49
N THR A 16 10.64 42.46 24.32
CA THR A 16 12.08 42.17 24.27
C THR A 16 12.38 40.74 24.70
N LEU A 17 11.77 40.27 25.79
CA LEU A 17 11.91 38.89 26.26
C LEU A 17 11.35 37.89 25.24
N PHE A 18 10.19 38.18 24.64
CA PHE A 18 9.58 37.32 23.62
C PHE A 18 10.47 37.19 22.38
N VAL A 19 10.99 38.31 21.86
CA VAL A 19 11.90 38.30 20.70
C VAL A 19 13.21 37.58 21.03
N ALA A 20 13.76 37.77 22.22
CA ALA A 20 14.97 37.06 22.66
C ALA A 20 14.78 35.53 22.72
N VAL A 21 13.64 35.05 23.22
CA VAL A 21 13.31 33.62 23.26
C VAL A 21 13.13 33.04 21.84
N VAL A 22 12.46 33.76 20.95
CA VAL A 22 12.30 33.36 19.53
C VAL A 22 13.65 33.31 18.81
N LEU A 23 14.54 34.26 19.08
CA LEU A 23 15.90 34.26 18.51
C LEU A 23 16.78 33.15 19.08
N ALA A 24 16.69 32.88 20.39
CA ALA A 24 17.43 31.80 21.04
C ALA A 24 16.98 30.42 20.55
N THR A 25 15.67 30.23 20.37
CA THR A 25 15.12 29.01 19.78
C THR A 25 15.44 28.90 18.28
N LYS A 26 15.39 29.97 17.50
CA LYS A 26 15.82 29.92 16.09
C LYS A 26 17.31 29.62 15.95
N ARG A 27 18.15 30.14 16.86
CA ARG A 27 19.58 29.88 16.89
C ARG A 27 19.88 28.44 17.30
N SER A 28 19.18 27.87 18.27
CA SER A 28 19.33 26.45 18.63
C SER A 28 18.89 25.49 17.52
N TRP A 29 18.00 25.93 16.62
CA TRP A 29 17.61 25.19 15.42
C TRP A 29 18.59 25.37 14.27
N CYS A 30 19.24 26.53 14.14
CA CYS A 30 20.32 26.75 13.18
C CYS A 30 21.65 26.09 13.59
N ASP A 31 21.91 25.96 14.88
CA ASP A 31 23.06 25.25 15.44
C ASP A 31 22.82 23.73 15.53
N GLN A 32 21.83 23.17 14.82
CA GLN A 32 21.74 21.72 14.66
C GLN A 32 23.05 21.22 14.03
N PRO A 33 23.83 20.38 14.75
CA PRO A 33 25.05 19.83 14.19
C PRO A 33 24.68 19.01 12.95
N PRO A 34 25.47 19.08 11.86
CA PRO A 34 25.24 18.21 10.72
C PRO A 34 25.21 16.75 11.22
N ALA A 35 24.28 15.97 10.66
CA ALA A 35 24.18 14.53 10.91
C ALA A 35 25.58 13.90 10.87
N PRO A 36 25.88 12.88 11.69
CA PRO A 36 27.22 12.31 11.80
C PRO A 36 27.74 12.00 10.41
N GLU A 37 28.73 12.80 9.98
CA GLU A 37 29.42 12.67 8.71
C GLU A 37 29.75 11.20 8.56
N ARG A 38 29.18 10.56 7.55
CA ARG A 38 29.46 9.17 7.21
C ARG A 38 30.92 9.14 6.82
N GLN A 39 31.79 9.03 7.82
CA GLN A 39 33.22 9.19 7.71
C GLN A 39 33.66 8.34 6.53
N ARG A 40 33.95 9.03 5.43
CA ARG A 40 34.37 8.43 4.18
C ARG A 40 35.74 7.85 4.50
N ARG A 41 35.76 6.62 5.04
CA ARG A 41 37.02 5.92 5.30
C ARG A 41 37.76 5.96 3.98
N ASN A 42 38.99 6.48 4.01
CA ASN A 42 39.94 6.33 2.91
C ASN A 42 40.29 4.84 2.82
N LEU A 43 39.35 4.06 2.28
CA LEU A 43 39.54 2.64 2.05
C LEU A 43 40.61 2.52 0.97
N THR A 44 41.62 1.68 1.22
CA THR A 44 42.55 1.33 0.17
C THR A 44 41.78 0.68 -0.99
N PRO A 45 42.30 0.70 -2.23
CA PRO A 45 41.66 0.03 -3.37
C PRO A 45 41.30 -1.43 -3.03
N GLU A 46 42.18 -2.14 -2.31
CA GLU A 46 41.94 -3.50 -1.86
C GLU A 46 40.80 -3.63 -0.84
N GLN A 47 40.68 -2.70 0.11
CA GLN A 47 39.57 -2.69 1.07
C GLN A 47 38.23 -2.40 0.38
N SER A 48 38.23 -1.51 -0.61
CA SER A 48 37.04 -1.24 -1.42
C SER A 48 36.60 -2.46 -2.21
N GLN A 49 37.56 -3.20 -2.79
CA GLN A 49 37.30 -4.40 -3.58
C GLN A 49 36.81 -5.56 -2.70
N ARG A 50 37.41 -5.76 -1.52
CA ARG A 50 36.92 -6.73 -0.54
C ARG A 50 35.52 -6.41 -0.04
N ALA A 51 35.23 -5.14 0.24
CA ALA A 51 33.90 -4.70 0.65
C ALA A 51 32.86 -4.91 -0.47
N ALA A 52 33.23 -4.61 -1.72
CA ALA A 52 32.37 -4.86 -2.89
C ALA A 52 32.10 -6.35 -3.10
N LEU A 53 33.13 -7.21 -3.01
CA LEU A 53 32.98 -8.65 -3.12
C LEU A 53 32.14 -9.23 -1.99
N ALA A 54 32.33 -8.78 -0.74
CA ALA A 54 31.51 -9.19 0.39
C ALA A 54 30.04 -8.74 0.23
N ALA A 55 29.81 -7.55 -0.34
CA ALA A 55 28.47 -7.09 -0.67
C ALA A 55 27.83 -7.94 -1.77
N LEU A 56 28.58 -8.32 -2.81
CA LEU A 56 28.10 -9.23 -3.86
C LEU A 56 27.82 -10.64 -3.32
N ALA A 57 28.66 -11.17 -2.43
CA ALA A 57 28.42 -12.44 -1.75
C ALA A 57 27.18 -12.39 -0.84
N SER A 58 26.90 -11.23 -0.22
CA SER A 58 25.66 -11.02 0.53
C SER A 58 24.42 -10.90 -0.36
N LEU A 59 24.61 -10.66 -1.66
CA LEU A 59 23.56 -10.68 -2.68
C LEU A 59 23.40 -12.06 -3.31
N GLU A 60 24.23 -13.05 -2.97
CA GLU A 60 23.94 -14.44 -3.31
C GLU A 60 22.61 -14.81 -2.63
N PRO A 61 21.53 -14.98 -3.41
CA PRO A 61 20.27 -15.34 -2.81
C PRO A 61 20.47 -16.69 -2.16
N PRO A 62 19.99 -16.94 -0.92
CA PRO A 62 19.78 -18.31 -0.50
C PRO A 62 18.96 -18.96 -1.62
N VAL A 63 19.50 -20.03 -2.21
CA VAL A 63 18.74 -20.92 -3.08
C VAL A 63 17.44 -21.19 -2.32
N ALA A 64 16.32 -20.64 -2.82
CA ALA A 64 15.00 -20.53 -2.17
C ALA A 64 14.58 -19.18 -1.53
N ALA A 65 15.01 -18.04 -2.06
CA ALA A 65 14.14 -16.84 -2.05
C ALA A 65 12.98 -17.07 -3.02
N ALA A 66 11.99 -17.86 -2.58
CA ALA A 66 10.72 -17.99 -3.25
C ALA A 66 10.18 -16.58 -3.51
N ARG A 67 9.96 -16.25 -4.80
CA ARG A 67 9.08 -15.15 -5.21
C ARG A 67 7.89 -15.15 -4.24
N PRO A 68 7.44 -14.00 -3.69
CA PRO A 68 6.21 -13.98 -2.93
C PRO A 68 5.15 -14.52 -3.89
N ALA A 69 4.73 -15.78 -3.67
CA ALA A 69 3.87 -16.51 -4.58
C ALA A 69 2.67 -15.60 -4.81
N ALA A 70 2.47 -15.10 -6.03
CA ALA A 70 1.33 -14.25 -6.32
C ALA A 70 0.10 -14.93 -5.71
N ALA A 71 -0.77 -14.17 -5.03
CA ALA A 71 -1.96 -14.76 -4.44
C ALA A 71 -2.69 -15.46 -5.60
N VAL A 72 -2.69 -16.79 -5.59
CA VAL A 72 -3.31 -17.56 -6.68
C VAL A 72 -4.80 -17.47 -6.42
N LEU A 73 -5.40 -16.43 -6.98
CA LEU A 73 -6.84 -16.26 -6.95
C LEU A 73 -7.46 -17.25 -7.94
N PRO A 74 -8.57 -17.92 -7.58
CA PRO A 74 -9.27 -18.80 -8.48
C PRO A 74 -9.71 -18.00 -9.71
N ARG A 75 -9.39 -18.52 -10.90
CA ARG A 75 -9.84 -17.97 -12.17
C ARG A 75 -11.00 -18.80 -12.67
N PHE A 76 -12.06 -18.15 -13.11
CA PHE A 76 -13.22 -18.79 -13.72
C PHE A 76 -13.62 -18.00 -14.97
N PRO A 77 -14.11 -18.68 -16.02
CA PRO A 77 -14.68 -17.99 -17.17
C PRO A 77 -15.93 -17.24 -16.70
N TYR A 78 -16.02 -15.96 -17.05
CA TYR A 78 -17.22 -15.19 -16.82
C TYR A 78 -18.35 -15.70 -17.73
N ALA A 79 -19.52 -15.93 -17.14
CA ALA A 79 -20.73 -16.27 -17.85
C ALA A 79 -21.82 -15.28 -17.41
N GLN A 80 -22.20 -14.41 -18.33
CA GLN A 80 -23.28 -13.47 -18.24
C GLN A 80 -24.59 -14.28 -18.19
N GLY A 81 -25.22 -14.32 -17.01
CA GLY A 81 -26.55 -14.92 -16.87
C GLY A 81 -27.60 -14.17 -17.70
N ARG A 82 -28.79 -14.77 -17.88
CA ARG A 82 -29.92 -14.17 -18.62
C ARG A 82 -30.45 -12.85 -18.00
N ALA A 83 -29.94 -12.46 -16.82
CA ALA A 83 -30.19 -11.18 -16.18
C ALA A 83 -29.13 -10.16 -16.63
N SER A 84 -29.58 -9.12 -17.30
CA SER A 84 -28.82 -8.08 -18.01
C SER A 84 -28.06 -7.12 -17.07
N GLU A 85 -27.12 -7.61 -16.26
CA GLU A 85 -26.20 -6.76 -15.51
C GLU A 85 -24.76 -7.02 -15.97
N THR A 86 -24.31 -6.25 -16.96
CA THR A 86 -22.91 -6.25 -17.39
C THR A 86 -22.01 -5.80 -16.25
N LEU A 87 -21.20 -6.71 -15.71
CA LEU A 87 -20.21 -6.34 -14.70
C LEU A 87 -19.04 -5.60 -15.36
N VAL A 88 -18.51 -4.58 -14.70
CA VAL A 88 -17.38 -3.77 -15.20
C VAL A 88 -16.18 -3.97 -14.29
N CYS A 89 -15.01 -4.22 -14.89
CA CYS A 89 -13.77 -4.33 -14.15
C CYS A 89 -13.30 -2.94 -13.69
N ALA A 90 -13.24 -2.69 -12.39
CA ALA A 90 -12.83 -1.38 -11.87
C ALA A 90 -11.33 -1.06 -12.04
N ILE A 91 -10.54 -1.98 -12.61
CA ILE A 91 -9.10 -1.80 -12.85
C ILE A 91 -8.85 -1.26 -14.27
N CYS A 92 -9.45 -1.87 -15.29
CA CYS A 92 -9.33 -1.44 -16.69
C CYS A 92 -10.53 -0.62 -17.18
N LEU A 93 -11.61 -0.54 -16.39
CA LEU A 93 -12.87 0.15 -16.71
C LEU A 93 -13.63 -0.45 -17.91
N GLU A 94 -13.28 -1.67 -18.33
CA GLU A 94 -13.96 -2.39 -19.39
C GLU A 94 -15.01 -3.37 -18.85
N ALA A 95 -16.08 -3.58 -19.63
CA ALA A 95 -17.11 -4.57 -19.33
C ALA A 95 -16.53 -5.99 -19.44
N LEU A 96 -16.87 -6.84 -18.46
CA LEU A 96 -16.56 -8.26 -18.46
C LEU A 96 -17.39 -8.95 -19.54
N ARG A 97 -16.75 -9.72 -20.41
CA ARG A 97 -17.41 -10.43 -21.51
C ARG A 97 -17.47 -11.93 -21.27
N ASP A 98 -18.46 -12.58 -21.88
CA ASP A 98 -18.58 -14.03 -21.85
C ASP A 98 -17.30 -14.72 -22.31
N GLY A 99 -16.82 -15.65 -21.50
CA GLY A 99 -15.60 -16.42 -21.76
C GLY A 99 -14.31 -15.72 -21.31
N GLU A 100 -14.35 -14.47 -20.82
CA GLU A 100 -13.17 -13.83 -20.25
C GLU A 100 -12.82 -14.43 -18.88
N LEU A 101 -11.53 -14.66 -18.65
CA LEU A 101 -11.04 -15.19 -17.38
C LEU A 101 -11.17 -14.10 -16.30
N CYS A 102 -12.13 -14.28 -15.41
CA CYS A 102 -12.36 -13.42 -14.26
C CYS A 102 -11.87 -14.09 -12.99
N SER A 103 -11.69 -13.30 -11.96
CA SER A 103 -11.26 -13.78 -10.65
C SER A 103 -11.95 -12.98 -9.55
N GLU A 104 -12.37 -13.71 -8.52
CA GLU A 104 -13.08 -13.18 -7.35
C GLU A 104 -12.10 -13.09 -6.18
N VAL A 105 -12.13 -11.95 -5.48
CA VAL A 105 -11.29 -11.75 -4.30
C VAL A 105 -11.89 -12.49 -3.09
N PRO A 106 -11.18 -13.47 -2.48
CA PRO A 106 -11.65 -14.15 -1.29
C PRO A 106 -11.73 -13.16 -0.12
N GLY A 107 -12.88 -13.14 0.56
CA GLY A 107 -13.17 -12.24 1.67
C GLY A 107 -14.21 -11.17 1.33
N CYS A 108 -14.07 -10.48 0.19
CA CYS A 108 -14.99 -9.41 -0.21
C CYS A 108 -15.80 -9.69 -1.48
N ARG A 109 -15.50 -10.79 -2.19
CA ARG A 109 -16.29 -11.30 -3.32
C ARG A 109 -16.41 -10.36 -4.53
N HIS A 110 -15.51 -9.38 -4.63
CA HIS A 110 -15.45 -8.50 -5.79
C HIS A 110 -14.80 -9.21 -6.99
N VAL A 111 -15.41 -9.05 -8.17
CA VAL A 111 -15.00 -9.71 -9.42
C VAL A 111 -14.25 -8.73 -10.32
N PHE A 112 -13.14 -9.19 -10.89
CA PHE A 112 -12.31 -8.45 -11.84
C PHE A 112 -11.79 -9.40 -12.92
N HIS A 113 -11.21 -8.88 -14.01
CA HIS A 113 -10.38 -9.72 -14.89
C HIS A 113 -9.24 -10.35 -14.12
N GLY A 114 -8.99 -11.64 -14.36
CA GLY A 114 -7.96 -12.43 -13.68
C GLY A 114 -6.55 -11.83 -13.85
N ASP A 115 -6.27 -11.23 -15.00
CA ASP A 115 -4.99 -10.57 -15.26
C ASP A 115 -4.90 -9.22 -14.55
N CYS A 116 -5.98 -8.45 -14.54
CA CYS A 116 -6.03 -7.15 -13.87
C CYS A 116 -5.82 -7.29 -12.36
N VAL A 117 -6.57 -8.19 -11.72
CA VAL A 117 -6.43 -8.43 -10.27
C VAL A 117 -5.14 -9.17 -9.93
N GLY A 118 -4.64 -10.05 -10.81
CA GLY A 118 -3.34 -10.70 -10.65
C GLY A 118 -2.18 -9.70 -10.62
N ALA A 119 -2.18 -8.74 -11.55
CA ALA A 119 -1.18 -7.66 -11.58
C ALA A 119 -1.29 -6.74 -10.35
N TRP A 120 -2.52 -6.38 -9.96
CA TRP A 120 -2.78 -5.53 -8.80
C TRP A 120 -2.33 -6.17 -7.49
N THR A 121 -2.72 -7.42 -7.24
CA THR A 121 -2.39 -8.15 -6.00
C THR A 121 -0.90 -8.37 -5.82
N THR A 122 -0.15 -8.49 -6.93
CA THR A 122 1.31 -8.58 -6.91
C THR A 122 1.96 -7.30 -6.34
N ARG A 123 1.29 -6.15 -6.47
CA ARG A 123 1.82 -4.84 -6.08
C ARG A 123 1.24 -4.32 -4.75
N ASN A 124 -0.06 -4.49 -4.53
CA ASN A 124 -0.80 -3.85 -3.43
C ASN A 124 -1.42 -4.83 -2.40
N GLY A 125 -1.49 -6.13 -2.68
CA GLY A 125 -1.98 -7.16 -1.74
C GLY A 125 -3.38 -6.92 -1.14
N SER A 126 -4.20 -6.07 -1.74
CA SER A 126 -5.49 -5.60 -1.22
C SER A 126 -6.51 -5.41 -2.33
N CYS A 127 -7.80 -5.46 -2.01
CA CYS A 127 -8.88 -5.25 -2.98
C CYS A 127 -8.92 -3.78 -3.46
N PRO A 128 -8.99 -3.50 -4.78
CA PRO A 128 -9.12 -2.14 -5.32
C PRO A 128 -10.39 -1.40 -4.85
N LEU A 129 -11.47 -2.13 -4.59
CA LEU A 129 -12.78 -1.55 -4.27
C LEU A 129 -12.95 -1.28 -2.77
N CYS A 130 -12.68 -2.29 -1.92
CA CYS A 130 -12.94 -2.18 -0.48
C CYS A 130 -11.69 -2.12 0.39
N ARG A 131 -10.48 -2.19 -0.19
CA ARG A 131 -9.19 -2.20 0.52
C ARG A 131 -8.98 -3.37 1.50
N GLU A 132 -9.87 -4.37 1.50
CA GLU A 132 -9.70 -5.62 2.23
C GLU A 132 -8.38 -6.31 1.83
N LYS A 133 -7.62 -6.82 2.81
CA LYS A 133 -6.36 -7.51 2.54
C LYS A 133 -6.64 -8.89 1.95
N ILE A 134 -5.91 -9.22 0.88
CA ILE A 134 -6.05 -10.50 0.20
C ILE A 134 -5.14 -11.49 0.93
N VAL A 135 -5.70 -12.13 1.95
CA VAL A 135 -5.00 -13.17 2.71
C VAL A 135 -4.80 -14.38 1.79
N LYS A 136 -3.54 -14.73 1.53
CA LYS A 136 -3.18 -15.95 0.82
C LYS A 136 -3.50 -17.12 1.74
N GLY A 137 -4.71 -17.67 1.62
CA GLY A 137 -5.05 -18.92 2.27
C GLY A 137 -4.08 -20.00 1.78
N LEU A 138 -3.29 -20.55 2.70
CA LEU A 138 -2.52 -21.77 2.46
C LEU A 138 -3.52 -22.90 2.18
N GLY A 139 -3.76 -23.18 0.89
CA GLY A 139 -4.30 -24.45 0.40
C GLY A 139 -5.74 -24.80 0.76
N GLY A 140 -6.54 -25.06 -0.28
CA GLY A 140 -7.61 -26.06 -0.20
C GLY A 140 -8.99 -25.57 0.21
N ALA A 141 -9.74 -25.08 -0.76
CA ALA A 141 -11.16 -25.41 -0.89
C ALA A 141 -11.55 -25.25 -2.37
N ALA A 142 -11.14 -26.23 -3.19
CA ALA A 142 -11.90 -26.54 -4.38
C ALA A 142 -13.27 -27.02 -3.89
N ILE A 143 -14.26 -26.13 -3.93
CA ILE A 143 -15.65 -26.55 -3.74
C ILE A 143 -16.08 -27.10 -5.09
N ALA A 144 -15.83 -28.39 -5.29
CA ALA A 144 -16.57 -29.17 -6.26
C ALA A 144 -18.02 -29.20 -5.77
N VAL A 145 -18.89 -28.42 -6.42
CA VAL A 145 -20.32 -28.71 -6.40
C VAL A 145 -20.68 -29.09 -7.83
N ALA A 146 -21.17 -30.32 -7.92
CA ALA A 146 -21.65 -30.97 -9.11
C ALA A 146 -22.68 -30.10 -9.86
N ASP A 147 -22.76 -30.41 -11.15
CA ASP A 147 -23.86 -30.08 -12.05
C ASP A 147 -25.24 -30.24 -11.36
N ASP A 148 -25.91 -29.11 -11.05
CA ASP A 148 -27.37 -28.93 -11.19
C ASP A 148 -27.75 -27.44 -11.01
N MET A 149 -28.08 -26.81 -12.14
CA MET A 149 -29.15 -25.81 -12.31
C MET A 149 -29.29 -24.66 -11.28
N VAL A 150 -28.68 -23.52 -11.65
CA VAL A 150 -29.18 -22.13 -11.57
C VAL A 150 -30.44 -21.86 -10.72
N LEU A 151 -30.35 -20.90 -9.79
CA LEU A 151 -31.33 -19.82 -9.44
C LEU A 151 -30.86 -19.19 -8.10
N VAL A 152 -30.15 -18.06 -8.02
CA VAL A 152 -30.53 -16.67 -8.37
C VAL A 152 -32.00 -16.36 -8.04
N ILE A 153 -32.18 -15.82 -6.83
CA ILE A 153 -33.22 -14.86 -6.39
C ILE A 153 -34.67 -15.37 -6.46
N GLY A 154 -35.08 -16.07 -5.41
CA GLY A 154 -36.49 -16.18 -5.05
C GLY A 154 -37.02 -14.86 -4.50
N LYS A 155 -37.54 -14.00 -5.38
CA LYS A 155 -38.61 -13.05 -5.02
C LYS A 155 -39.80 -13.32 -5.93
N SER A 156 -40.91 -13.68 -5.27
CA SER A 156 -42.31 -13.76 -5.73
C SER A 156 -42.87 -15.17 -5.84
N LEU A 157 -43.45 -15.64 -4.72
CA LEU A 157 -44.70 -16.39 -4.79
C LEU A 157 -45.83 -15.48 -4.31
N LEU A 158 -46.78 -15.30 -5.21
CA LEU A 158 -48.14 -14.84 -4.99
C LEU A 158 -48.85 -15.80 -4.01
N VAL A 159 -49.50 -15.22 -3.01
CA VAL A 159 -50.79 -15.67 -2.45
C VAL A 159 -51.67 -14.43 -2.39
#